data_AF-A0A815UG45-F1
#
_entry.id   AF-A0A815UG45-F1
#
_cell.length_a   1.000
_cell.length_b   1.000
_cell.length_c   1.000
_cell.angle_alpha   90.00
_cell.angle_beta   90.00
_cell.angle_gamma   90.00
#
_symmetry.space_group_name_H-M   'P 1'
#
loop_
_entity.id
_entity.type
_entity.pdbx_description
1 polymer ?
#
loop_
_entity_poly.entity_id
_entity_poly.type
_entity_poly.pdbx_seq_one_letter_code
_entity_poly.pdbx_strand_id
1 'polypeptide(L)'
;MHRTQYSNMTYPMLSRDGWLQNRTVHIQGEPFRLLNQLGQGKFASVWKSRMQDGYYAAVKVFDFNQARNNINSNQRLSSFENEIEMIRRLQNEVDYVVTLYSFDLDRQKQIGFIAMELGSTSFKDQLV
;
A
#
# COMPACT_ATOMS: atom_id res chain seq x y z
N MET A 1 18.21 13.09 22.30
CA MET A 1 17.63 11.74 22.48
C MET A 1 16.13 11.89 22.74
N HIS A 2 15.27 11.61 21.76
CA HIS A 2 13.83 11.49 21.97
C HIS A 2 13.38 10.16 21.37
N ARG A 3 13.14 9.17 22.24
CA ARG A 3 12.58 7.87 21.90
C ARG A 3 11.08 7.97 22.18
N THR A 4 10.27 8.23 21.17
CA THR A 4 8.81 8.10 21.29
C THR A 4 8.50 6.61 21.24
N GLN A 5 8.06 6.07 22.37
CA GLN A 5 7.65 4.68 22.51
C GLN A 5 6.26 4.52 21.89
N TYR A 6 6.16 3.74 20.82
CA TYR A 6 4.89 3.21 20.33
C TYR A 6 4.69 1.82 20.94
N SER A 7 4.30 1.76 22.21
CA SER A 7 3.90 0.53 22.87
C SER A 7 2.37 0.43 22.88
N ASN A 8 1.88 -0.75 22.49
CA ASN A 8 0.54 -1.28 22.75
C ASN A 8 -0.62 -0.79 21.86
N MET A 9 -0.55 -1.05 20.55
CA MET A 9 -1.76 -1.39 19.79
C MET A 9 -1.78 -2.90 19.55
N THR A 10 -2.55 -3.59 20.37
CA THR A 10 -2.85 -5.02 20.23
C THR A 10 -3.70 -5.20 18.98
N TYR A 11 -3.12 -5.75 17.91
CA TYR A 11 -3.87 -6.12 16.71
C TYR A 11 -4.40 -7.55 16.88
N PRO A 12 -5.70 -7.77 17.07
CA PRO A 12 -6.24 -9.12 17.14
C PRO A 12 -6.06 -9.81 15.78
N MET A 13 -5.35 -10.94 15.76
CA MET A 13 -5.24 -11.83 14.60
C MET A 13 -6.60 -12.48 14.32
N LEU A 14 -7.43 -11.96 13.40
CA LEU A 14 -8.71 -12.61 13.05
C LEU A 14 -9.18 -12.37 11.60
N SER A 15 -9.27 -13.49 10.85
CA SER A 15 -10.10 -13.76 9.65
C SER A 15 -9.89 -12.96 8.35
N ARG A 16 -10.21 -13.61 7.22
CA ARG A 16 -9.91 -13.30 5.80
C ARG A 16 -10.10 -11.85 5.32
N ASP A 17 -10.84 -11.01 6.03
CA ASP A 17 -11.21 -9.63 5.65
C ASP A 17 -10.98 -8.58 6.76
N GLY A 18 -10.28 -8.92 7.85
CA GLY A 18 -10.23 -8.15 9.10
C GLY A 18 -9.61 -6.74 9.02
N TRP A 19 -8.63 -6.50 8.15
CA TRP A 19 -7.96 -5.18 8.00
C TRP A 19 -8.89 -4.10 7.45
N LEU A 20 -9.97 -4.49 6.77
CA LEU A 20 -10.96 -3.57 6.21
C LEU A 20 -12.03 -3.14 7.23
N GLN A 21 -12.11 -3.76 8.41
CA GLN A 21 -13.12 -3.41 9.41
C GLN A 21 -12.98 -1.96 9.90
N ASN A 22 -11.74 -1.46 10.00
CA ASN A 22 -11.49 -0.06 10.38
C ASN A 22 -11.09 0.84 9.19
N ARG A 23 -11.02 0.27 7.97
CA ARG A 23 -10.62 0.90 6.69
C ARG A 23 -9.48 1.92 6.77
N THR A 24 -8.65 1.92 7.80
CA THR A 24 -7.66 2.97 8.03
C THR A 24 -6.33 2.28 8.26
N VAL A 25 -5.36 2.63 7.43
CA VAL A 25 -3.99 2.12 7.53
C VAL A 25 -3.09 3.29 7.89
N HIS A 26 -2.08 3.02 8.71
CA HIS A 26 -1.06 4.01 9.03
C HIS A 26 0.18 3.70 8.20
N ILE A 27 0.65 4.68 7.43
CA ILE A 27 1.85 4.53 6.60
C ILE A 27 2.83 5.59 7.10
N GLN A 28 3.91 5.16 7.77
CA GLN A 28 4.84 6.05 8.46
C GLN A 28 4.18 6.98 9.50
N GLY A 29 3.11 6.50 10.14
CA GLY A 29 2.36 7.24 11.17
C GLY A 29 1.15 8.02 10.64
N GLU A 30 1.13 8.35 9.35
CA GLU A 30 0.03 9.09 8.72
C GLU A 30 -1.19 8.18 8.45
N PRO A 31 -2.42 8.58 8.82
CA PRO A 31 -3.62 7.76 8.61
C PRO A 31 -4.19 7.93 7.19
N PHE A 32 -4.43 6.80 6.52
CA PHE A 32 -5.08 6.71 5.22
C PHE A 32 -6.37 5.90 5.35
N ARG A 33 -7.51 6.57 5.17
CA ARG A 33 -8.82 5.90 5.17
C ARG A 33 -9.12 5.32 3.78
N LEU A 34 -8.98 4.02 3.61
CA LEU A 34 -9.40 3.25 2.44
C LEU A 34 -10.90 3.41 2.16
N LEU A 35 -11.24 3.73 0.93
CA LEU A 35 -12.60 3.99 0.47
C LEU A 35 -13.10 2.83 -0.38
N ASN A 36 -12.76 2.80 -1.66
CA ASN A 36 -13.14 1.75 -2.60
C ASN A 36 -11.89 1.17 -3.29
N GLN A 37 -11.97 -0.10 -3.66
CA GLN A 37 -10.92 -0.74 -4.43
C GLN A 37 -10.95 -0.20 -5.87
N LEU A 38 -9.79 0.16 -6.40
CA LEU A 38 -9.58 0.63 -7.76
C LEU A 38 -9.07 -0.50 -8.67
N GLY A 39 -8.36 -1.49 -8.10
CA GLY A 39 -7.86 -2.62 -8.86
C GLY A 39 -7.37 -3.77 -8.00
N GLN A 40 -7.31 -4.96 -8.59
CA GLN A 40 -6.75 -6.17 -7.98
C GLN A 40 -5.69 -6.75 -8.93
N GLY A 41 -4.47 -6.86 -8.44
CA GLY A 41 -3.39 -7.61 -9.09
C GLY A 41 -3.22 -8.99 -8.49
N LYS A 42 -2.22 -9.73 -8.98
CA LYS A 42 -1.87 -11.08 -8.51
C LYS A 42 -1.38 -11.09 -7.05
N PHE A 43 -0.68 -10.03 -6.62
CA PHE A 43 -0.01 -9.97 -5.31
C PHE A 43 -0.44 -8.79 -4.43
N ALA A 44 -1.24 -7.89 -4.98
CA ALA A 44 -1.59 -6.62 -4.36
C ALA A 44 -2.99 -6.14 -4.78
N SER A 45 -3.60 -5.33 -3.94
CA SER A 45 -4.82 -4.58 -4.24
C SER A 45 -4.54 -3.09 -4.21
N VAL A 46 -5.23 -2.29 -5.03
CA VAL A 46 -5.10 -0.83 -5.06
C VAL A 46 -6.41 -0.23 -4.59
N TRP A 47 -6.34 0.70 -3.65
CA TRP A 47 -7.49 1.35 -3.03
C TRP A 47 -7.41 2.86 -3.19
N LYS A 48 -8.54 3.49 -3.46
CA LYS A 48 -8.71 4.92 -3.22
C LYS A 48 -8.72 5.14 -1.71
N SER A 49 -8.00 6.15 -1.24
CA SER A 49 -7.95 6.50 0.17
C SER A 49 -8.09 8.01 0.38
N ARG A 50 -8.53 8.41 1.57
CA ARG A 50 -8.56 9.79 2.04
C ARG A 50 -7.54 10.00 3.15
N MET A 51 -6.69 11.00 3.01
CA MET A 51 -5.69 11.43 4.00
C MET A 51 -6.34 12.35 5.04
N GLN A 52 -5.63 12.62 6.15
CA GLN A 52 -6.16 13.44 7.27
C GLN A 52 -6.49 14.88 6.87
N ASP A 53 -5.70 15.45 5.97
CA ASP A 53 -5.86 16.78 5.38
C ASP A 53 -7.04 16.87 4.39
N GLY A 54 -7.68 15.74 4.09
CA GLY A 54 -8.83 15.65 3.19
C GLY A 54 -8.50 15.36 1.74
N TYR A 55 -7.20 15.32 1.36
CA TYR A 55 -6.77 14.94 0.02
C TYR A 55 -6.92 13.43 -0.22
N TYR A 56 -6.85 13.03 -1.50
CA TYR A 56 -6.99 11.64 -1.91
C TYR A 56 -5.67 11.06 -2.43
N ALA A 57 -5.43 9.80 -2.09
CA ALA A 57 -4.28 9.03 -2.56
C ALA A 57 -4.73 7.64 -3.02
N ALA A 58 -3.90 7.00 -3.85
CA ALA A 58 -3.98 5.58 -4.12
C ALA A 58 -3.07 4.83 -3.13
N VAL A 59 -3.60 3.83 -2.45
CA VAL A 59 -2.85 2.95 -1.55
C VAL A 59 -2.82 1.55 -2.15
N LYS A 60 -1.62 1.08 -2.51
CA LYS A 60 -1.39 -0.30 -2.94
C LYS A 60 -0.98 -1.14 -1.73
N VAL A 61 -1.73 -2.22 -1.50
CA VAL A 61 -1.60 -3.11 -0.35
C VAL A 61 -1.09 -4.47 -0.81
N PHE A 62 0.01 -4.93 -0.21
CA PHE A 62 0.62 -6.23 -0.44
C PHE A 62 0.45 -7.11 0.80
N ASP A 63 -0.33 -8.18 0.72
CA ASP A 63 -0.55 -9.10 1.85
C ASP A 63 0.28 -10.37 1.68
N PHE A 64 1.51 -10.39 2.19
CA PHE A 64 2.50 -11.44 1.99
C PHE A 64 2.13 -12.79 2.65
N ASN A 65 1.13 -12.83 3.54
CA ASN A 65 0.62 -14.08 4.13
C ASN A 65 -0.24 -14.90 3.17
N GLN A 66 -0.75 -14.28 2.09
CA GLN A 66 -1.51 -15.04 1.09
C GLN A 66 -0.60 -15.99 0.31
N ALA A 67 -0.53 -17.25 0.75
CA ALA A 67 -0.07 -18.38 -0.05
C ALA A 67 -1.11 -18.73 -1.12
N ARG A 68 -1.45 -17.78 -1.99
CA ARG A 68 -2.24 -18.08 -3.18
C ARG A 68 -1.27 -18.51 -4.28
N ASN A 69 -1.10 -19.82 -4.39
CA ASN A 69 -0.20 -20.55 -5.30
C ASN A 69 1.23 -20.67 -4.78
N ASN A 70 2.03 -21.54 -5.43
CA ASN A 70 3.39 -22.00 -5.09
C ASN A 70 4.47 -20.89 -5.12
N ILE A 71 4.12 -19.69 -4.68
CA ILE A 71 4.88 -18.43 -4.71
C ILE A 71 5.22 -18.12 -3.27
N ASN A 72 6.51 -18.18 -2.93
CA ASN A 72 6.96 -17.92 -1.58
C ASN A 72 6.95 -16.41 -1.26
N SER A 73 6.90 -16.09 0.03
CA SER A 73 6.91 -14.72 0.55
C SER A 73 8.08 -13.88 0.02
N ASN A 74 9.24 -14.49 -0.23
CA ASN A 74 10.42 -13.82 -0.78
C ASN A 74 10.18 -13.21 -2.16
N GLN A 75 9.51 -13.93 -3.08
CA GLN A 75 9.18 -13.39 -4.40
C GLN A 75 8.25 -12.17 -4.31
N ARG A 76 7.34 -12.18 -3.34
CA ARG A 76 6.38 -11.10 -3.14
C ARG A 76 7.05 -9.88 -2.50
N LEU A 77 7.92 -10.10 -1.51
CA LEU A 77 8.75 -9.05 -0.91
C LEU A 77 9.64 -8.39 -1.96
N SER A 78 10.32 -9.18 -2.81
CA SER A 78 11.11 -8.65 -3.92
C SER A 78 10.26 -7.83 -4.89
N SER A 79 9.02 -8.24 -5.19
CA SER A 79 8.11 -7.44 -6.04
C SER A 79 7.73 -6.10 -5.40
N PHE A 80 7.57 -6.06 -4.07
CA PHE A 80 7.30 -4.83 -3.33
C PHE A 80 8.53 -3.89 -3.34
N GLU A 81 9.71 -4.42 -3.04
CA GLU A 81 10.97 -3.67 -3.04
C GLU A 81 11.30 -3.10 -4.42
N ASN A 82 11.15 -3.93 -5.47
CA ASN A 82 11.36 -3.52 -6.86
C ASN A 82 10.45 -2.37 -7.28
N GLU A 83 9.17 -2.39 -6.85
CA GLU A 83 8.22 -1.34 -7.23
C GLU A 83 8.57 -0.01 -6.57
N ILE A 84 8.98 -0.01 -5.31
CA ILE A 84 9.47 1.19 -4.61
C ILE A 84 10.73 1.73 -5.29
N GLU A 85 11.69 0.85 -5.58
CA GLU A 85 12.95 1.24 -6.19
C GLU A 85 12.75 1.81 -7.59
N MET A 86 11.91 1.17 -8.41
CA MET A 86 11.62 1.61 -9.77
C MET A 86 10.94 2.97 -9.79
N ILE A 87 9.91 3.19 -8.97
CA ILE A 87 9.22 4.48 -8.92
C ILE A 87 10.19 5.58 -8.46
N ARG A 88 10.97 5.34 -7.40
CA ARG A 88 11.96 6.32 -6.91
C ARG A 88 13.02 6.68 -7.95
N ARG A 89 13.53 5.69 -8.69
CA ARG A 89 14.52 5.93 -9.74
C ARG A 89 13.91 6.78 -10.85
N LEU A 90 12.73 6.40 -11.36
CA LEU A 90 12.10 7.08 -12.48
C LEU A 90 11.60 8.49 -12.12
N GLN A 91 11.18 8.75 -10.88
CA GLN A 91 10.81 10.09 -10.42
C GLN A 91 11.96 11.10 -10.51
N ASN A 92 13.22 10.66 -10.50
CA ASN A 92 14.38 11.55 -10.68
C ASN A 92 14.72 11.79 -12.15
N GLU A 93 14.19 10.96 -13.05
CA GLU A 93 14.56 10.95 -14.47
C GLU A 93 13.47 11.54 -15.37
N VAL A 94 12.20 11.37 -15.01
CA VAL A 94 11.06 11.80 -15.83
C VAL A 94 9.88 12.31 -15.00
N ASP A 95 9.16 13.31 -15.52
CA ASP A 95 8.01 13.94 -14.85
C ASP A 95 6.70 13.16 -14.96
N TYR A 96 6.63 12.13 -15.82
CA TYR A 96 5.38 11.41 -16.13
C TYR A 96 5.15 10.16 -15.27
N VAL A 97 5.90 9.99 -14.19
CA VAL A 97 5.78 8.85 -13.27
C VAL A 97 4.91 9.25 -12.09
N VAL A 98 4.04 8.34 -11.66
CA VAL A 98 3.17 8.55 -10.49
C VAL A 98 3.97 8.98 -9.27
N THR A 99 3.48 10.01 -8.57
CA THR A 99 4.17 10.49 -7.37
C THR A 99 4.06 9.46 -6.24
N LEU A 100 5.20 8.95 -5.75
CA LEU A 100 5.29 8.17 -4.51
C LEU A 100 5.30 9.12 -3.31
N TYR A 101 4.33 8.99 -2.40
CA TYR A 101 4.29 9.78 -1.17
C TYR A 101 5.06 9.09 -0.04
N SER A 102 4.73 7.83 0.24
CA SER A 102 5.36 7.05 1.30
C SER A 102 5.11 5.55 1.10
N PHE A 103 5.85 4.73 1.84
CA PHE A 103 5.59 3.29 1.93
C PHE A 103 5.91 2.81 3.35
N ASP A 104 5.35 1.66 3.71
CA ASP A 104 5.61 1.01 4.98
C ASP A 104 5.53 -0.51 4.84
N LEU A 105 6.27 -1.24 5.68
CA LEU A 105 6.32 -2.70 5.71
C LEU A 105 6.20 -3.19 7.14
N ASP A 106 5.03 -3.71 7.49
CA ASP A 106 4.84 -4.42 8.74
C ASP A 106 5.33 -5.87 8.58
N ARG A 107 6.58 -6.12 8.98
CA ARG A 107 7.20 -7.45 8.91
C ARG A 107 6.54 -8.47 9.84
N GLN A 108 5.95 -8.04 10.95
CA GLN A 108 5.27 -8.97 11.87
C GLN A 108 3.96 -9.45 11.26
N LYS A 109 3.23 -8.52 10.65
CA LYS A 109 1.95 -8.79 10.00
C LYS A 109 2.10 -9.25 8.56
N GLN A 110 3.32 -9.21 8.01
CA GLN A 110 3.61 -9.57 6.63
C GLN A 110 2.71 -8.80 5.66
N ILE A 111 2.58 -7.48 5.86
CA ILE A 111 1.84 -6.58 4.98
C ILE A 111 2.69 -5.38 4.61
N GLY A 112 2.67 -5.00 3.33
CA GLY A 112 3.31 -3.80 2.80
C GLY A 112 2.29 -2.82 2.22
N PHE A 113 2.58 -1.53 2.33
CA PHE A 113 1.78 -0.44 1.81
C PHE A 113 2.64 0.49 0.96
N ILE A 114 2.10 0.95 -0.17
CA ILE A 114 2.65 2.02 -0.99
C ILE A 114 1.56 3.07 -1.17
N ALA A 115 1.77 4.28 -0.65
CA ALA A 115 0.92 5.44 -0.88
C ALA A 115 1.47 6.27 -2.02
N MET A 116 0.61 6.55 -3.01
CA MET A 116 0.99 7.27 -4.22
C MET A 116 -0.16 8.16 -4.70
N GLU A 117 0.16 9.05 -5.63
CA GLU A 117 -0.78 9.92 -6.31
C GLU A 117 -1.95 9.12 -6.91
N LEU A 118 -3.16 9.67 -6.75
CA LEU A 118 -4.36 9.10 -7.32
C LEU A 118 -4.56 9.60 -8.75
N GLY A 119 -4.40 8.71 -9.73
CA GLY A 119 -4.78 8.99 -11.11
C GLY A 119 -6.30 9.14 -11.28
N SER A 120 -6.72 9.89 -12.30
CA SER A 120 -8.14 10.11 -12.64
C SER A 120 -8.82 8.84 -13.17
N THR A 121 -8.19 8.17 -14.15
CA THR A 121 -8.70 6.95 -14.80
C THR A 121 -7.53 6.11 -15.31
N SER A 122 -7.66 4.79 -15.37
CA SER A 122 -6.66 3.95 -16.03
C SER A 122 -6.74 4.14 -17.55
N PHE A 123 -5.59 4.20 -18.22
CA PHE A 123 -5.54 4.26 -19.69
C PHE A 123 -6.29 3.10 -20.36
N LYS A 124 -6.38 1.94 -19.70
CA LYS A 124 -7.15 0.79 -20.20
C LYS A 124 -8.64 1.06 -20.31
N ASP A 125 -9.19 1.91 -19.44
CA ASP A 125 -10.62 2.24 -19.43
C ASP A 125 -10.95 3.37 -20.43
N GLN A 126 -9.93 4.05 -20.98
CA GLN A 126 -10.08 5.13 -21.96
C GLN A 126 -9.99 4.67 -23.43
N LEU A 127 -9.63 3.40 -23.67
CA LEU A 127 -9.49 2.82 -25.00
C LEU A 127 -10.67 1.95 -25.43
N VAL A 128 -11.82 2.04 -24.73
CA VAL A 128 -13.03 1.27 -25.00
C VAL A 128 -14.05 2.12 -25.76
#